data_AF-A0A847YPR1-F1
#
_entry.id   AF-A0A847YPR1-F1
#
_cell.length_a   1.000
_cell.length_b   1.000
_cell.length_c   1.000
_cell.angle_alpha   90.00
_cell.angle_beta   90.00
_cell.angle_gamma   90.00
#
_symmetry.space_group_name_H-M   'P 1'
#
loop_
_entity.id
_entity.type
_entity.pdbx_description
1 polymer ?
#
loop_
_entity_poly.entity_id
_entity_poly.type
_entity_poly.pdbx_seq_one_letter_code
_entity_poly.pdbx_strand_id
1 'polypeptide(L)'
;MKIIYISLFLINSFFPQPFLPTVMAVVSLALFGLTFFETRSSTRYMSLLLIAVGLYLMWTYQVPPNGWIKACAFNAPLISLLLTVPLLSSILYFEPYQQHLSDIAVKYVSSPFRFYLVVSTLLTLLASLINLASFHFVHQLFRPLAKKFPVKLFSSALIRGFLPNTLWSPSYISVAFIAQYVNLSWLDLAPLGITLAAAGIPLLLGLGWLEYGRASKFPPITVPESSNASEASRKSLWKLSFQTAVLIFMIVALEQVTKKSAMVIVPLVSLIGPLLLALAYGRSEAYIDQTRDYLQYRLPLITNEIVLFTAIGFFGYALGISDIPRYIPLMINQLGLDTPLLLLPILVLAIGLFSTVGIHPMITIAALATSLPPGSVPLSTLQMAGAYLAGYMLYSVLSPFSAAALLLGSLTQQSPVTVGPKDNGGFAFLYVALCIGIILICF
;
A
#
# COMPACT_ATOMS: atom_id res chain seq x y z
N MET A 1 1.04 -16.60 -18.01
CA MET A 1 -0.35 -16.24 -17.64
C MET A 1 -0.49 -14.87 -16.97
N LYS A 2 0.35 -14.48 -16.00
CA LYS A 2 0.23 -13.17 -15.31
C LYS A 2 0.27 -11.94 -16.26
N ILE A 3 1.14 -11.96 -17.26
CA ILE A 3 1.19 -10.90 -18.30
C ILE A 3 -0.10 -10.86 -19.11
N ILE A 4 -0.57 -12.03 -19.57
CA ILE A 4 -1.83 -12.17 -20.33
C ILE A 4 -2.99 -11.57 -19.52
N TYR A 5 -3.04 -11.82 -18.22
CA TYR A 5 -4.04 -11.26 -17.32
C TYR A 5 -4.01 -9.73 -17.28
N ILE A 6 -2.83 -9.13 -17.11
CA ILE A 6 -2.66 -7.66 -17.12
C ILE A 6 -3.10 -7.09 -18.47
N SER A 7 -2.67 -7.70 -19.58
CA SER A 7 -3.03 -7.26 -20.93
C SER A 7 -4.54 -7.34 -21.17
N LEU A 8 -5.17 -8.46 -20.83
CA LEU A 8 -6.62 -8.64 -20.96
C LEU A 8 -7.40 -7.64 -20.10
N PHE A 9 -6.95 -7.39 -18.87
CA PHE A 9 -7.57 -6.40 -18.00
C PHE A 9 -7.51 -4.99 -18.61
N LEU A 10 -6.34 -4.56 -19.07
CA LEU A 10 -6.17 -3.25 -19.70
C LEU A 10 -7.00 -3.13 -20.98
N ILE A 11 -6.95 -4.14 -21.86
CA ILE A 11 -7.77 -4.16 -23.09
C ILE A 11 -9.25 -4.05 -22.76
N ASN A 12 -9.76 -4.87 -21.84
CA ASN A 12 -11.17 -4.84 -21.43
C ASN A 12 -11.58 -3.49 -20.80
N SER A 13 -10.64 -2.82 -20.12
CA SER A 13 -10.92 -1.53 -19.48
C SER A 13 -11.09 -0.38 -20.47
N PHE A 14 -10.36 -0.39 -21.59
CA PHE A 14 -10.44 0.65 -22.63
C PHE A 14 -11.36 0.28 -23.79
N PHE A 15 -11.44 -1.00 -24.14
CA PHE A 15 -12.19 -1.54 -25.26
C PHE A 15 -13.09 -2.70 -24.76
N PRO A 16 -14.17 -2.40 -24.01
CA PRO A 16 -15.02 -3.42 -23.43
C PRO A 16 -15.72 -4.22 -24.54
N GLN A 17 -15.62 -5.55 -24.46
CA GLN A 17 -16.29 -6.48 -25.38
C GLN A 17 -17.06 -7.53 -24.56
N PRO A 18 -18.23 -8.02 -25.04
CA PRO A 18 -19.08 -8.92 -24.25
C PRO A 18 -18.40 -10.22 -23.78
N PHE A 19 -17.45 -10.74 -24.55
CA PHE A 19 -16.75 -12.00 -24.23
C PHE A 19 -15.55 -11.82 -23.28
N LEU A 20 -14.98 -10.60 -23.19
CA LEU A 20 -13.75 -10.34 -22.42
C LEU A 20 -13.91 -10.60 -20.91
N PRO A 21 -15.04 -10.25 -20.25
CA PRO A 21 -15.26 -10.61 -18.85
C PRO A 21 -15.20 -12.12 -18.59
N THR A 22 -15.76 -12.92 -19.51
CA THR A 22 -15.72 -14.39 -19.42
C THR A 22 -14.29 -14.90 -19.54
N VAL A 23 -13.53 -14.40 -20.51
CA VAL A 23 -12.11 -14.75 -20.67
C VAL A 23 -11.31 -14.35 -19.43
N MET A 24 -11.55 -13.16 -18.88
CA MET A 24 -10.93 -12.68 -17.64
C MET A 24 -11.23 -13.61 -16.47
N ALA A 25 -12.48 -14.03 -16.27
CA ALA A 25 -12.85 -14.96 -15.21
C ALA A 25 -12.14 -16.31 -15.36
N VAL A 26 -12.06 -16.85 -16.58
CA VAL A 26 -11.33 -18.09 -16.87
C VAL A 26 -9.83 -17.94 -16.55
N VAL A 27 -9.21 -16.83 -16.94
CA VAL A 27 -7.79 -16.57 -16.63
C VAL A 27 -7.58 -16.36 -15.13
N SER A 28 -8.49 -15.68 -14.42
CA SER A 28 -8.45 -15.55 -12.95
C SER A 28 -8.47 -16.92 -12.27
N LEU A 29 -9.39 -17.80 -12.68
CA LEU A 29 -9.53 -19.15 -12.12
C LEU A 29 -8.31 -20.02 -12.44
N ALA A 30 -7.79 -19.94 -13.67
CA ALA A 30 -6.57 -20.64 -14.04
C ALA A 30 -5.37 -20.15 -13.22
N LEU A 31 -5.21 -18.82 -13.07
CA LEU A 31 -4.15 -18.26 -12.23
C LEU A 31 -4.29 -18.67 -10.77
N PHE A 32 -5.51 -18.65 -10.23
CA PHE A 32 -5.79 -19.12 -8.89
C PHE A 32 -5.34 -20.57 -8.74
N GLY A 33 -5.83 -21.49 -9.58
CA GLY A 33 -5.51 -22.91 -9.51
C GLY A 33 -4.02 -23.24 -9.67
N LEU A 34 -3.35 -22.60 -10.64
CA LEU A 34 -1.92 -22.82 -10.89
C LEU A 34 -1.04 -22.34 -9.74
N THR A 35 -1.38 -21.20 -9.13
CA THR A 35 -0.54 -20.59 -8.08
C THR A 35 -0.94 -21.01 -6.65
N PHE A 36 -2.09 -21.64 -6.46
CA PHE A 36 -2.65 -22.01 -5.16
C PHE A 36 -1.72 -22.89 -4.30
N PHE A 37 -1.04 -23.85 -4.92
CA PHE A 37 -0.13 -24.74 -4.20
C PHE A 37 1.25 -24.12 -3.94
N GLU A 38 1.57 -23.02 -4.63
CA GLU A 38 2.81 -22.26 -4.45
C GLU A 38 2.70 -21.22 -3.32
N THR A 39 1.49 -20.93 -2.83
CA THR A 39 1.29 -19.96 -1.73
C THR A 39 1.67 -20.52 -0.37
N ARG A 40 1.95 -19.61 0.56
CA ARG A 40 2.09 -19.90 1.99
C ARG A 40 0.80 -20.52 2.53
N SER A 41 0.94 -21.36 3.56
CA SER A 41 -0.20 -22.07 4.16
C SER A 41 -1.26 -21.13 4.71
N SER A 42 -0.87 -20.02 5.35
CA SER A 42 -1.82 -19.02 5.88
C SER A 42 -2.72 -18.45 4.78
N THR A 43 -2.11 -17.99 3.68
CA THR A 43 -2.84 -17.49 2.50
C THR A 43 -3.76 -18.55 1.92
N ARG A 44 -3.31 -19.81 1.86
CA ARG A 44 -4.09 -20.92 1.33
C ARG A 44 -5.35 -21.17 2.16
N TYR A 45 -5.22 -21.31 3.48
CA TYR A 45 -6.36 -21.54 4.37
C TYR A 45 -7.36 -20.38 4.36
N MET A 46 -6.86 -19.14 4.38
CA MET A 46 -7.73 -17.96 4.31
C MET A 46 -8.47 -17.90 2.98
N SER A 47 -7.78 -18.16 1.86
CA SER A 47 -8.41 -18.14 0.54
C SER A 47 -9.45 -19.24 0.39
N LEU A 48 -9.20 -20.45 0.93
CA LEU A 48 -10.20 -21.51 0.98
C LEU A 48 -11.43 -21.13 1.79
N LEU A 49 -11.23 -20.54 2.97
CA LEU A 49 -12.34 -20.08 3.81
C LEU A 49 -13.20 -19.05 3.08
N LEU A 50 -12.58 -18.04 2.46
CA LEU A 50 -13.28 -17.00 1.71
C LEU A 50 -14.04 -17.55 0.51
N ILE A 51 -13.42 -18.47 -0.25
CA ILE A 51 -14.08 -19.14 -1.37
C ILE A 51 -15.24 -20.00 -0.87
N ALA A 52 -15.05 -20.78 0.21
CA ALA A 52 -16.11 -21.62 0.76
C ALA A 52 -17.32 -20.80 1.22
N VAL A 53 -17.09 -19.72 1.95
CA VAL A 53 -18.16 -18.78 2.36
C VAL A 53 -18.81 -18.12 1.15
N GLY A 54 -18.01 -17.67 0.18
CA GLY A 54 -18.53 -17.09 -1.06
C GLY A 54 -19.39 -18.08 -1.85
N LEU A 55 -18.97 -19.33 -1.96
CA LEU A 55 -19.71 -20.39 -2.66
C LEU A 55 -21.05 -20.66 -1.97
N TYR A 56 -21.03 -20.75 -0.64
CA TYR A 56 -22.24 -20.93 0.17
C TYR A 56 -23.23 -19.78 -0.06
N LEU A 57 -22.78 -18.53 -0.03
CA LEU A 57 -23.62 -17.36 -0.29
C LEU A 57 -24.15 -17.34 -1.73
N MET A 58 -23.28 -17.52 -2.72
CA MET A 58 -23.67 -17.52 -4.14
C MET A 58 -24.71 -18.60 -4.46
N TRP A 59 -24.58 -19.77 -3.82
CA TRP A 59 -25.55 -20.86 -3.93
C TRP A 59 -26.88 -20.52 -3.25
N THR A 60 -26.84 -20.03 -2.01
CA THR A 60 -28.04 -19.69 -1.21
C THR A 60 -28.88 -18.62 -1.88
N TYR A 61 -28.25 -17.61 -2.46
CA TYR A 61 -28.90 -16.49 -3.15
C TYR A 61 -29.17 -16.76 -4.65
N GLN A 62 -28.99 -18.00 -5.12
CA GLN A 62 -29.30 -18.45 -6.49
C GLN A 62 -28.75 -17.53 -7.59
N VAL A 63 -27.47 -17.19 -7.49
CA VAL A 63 -26.84 -16.19 -8.36
C VAL A 63 -26.78 -16.66 -9.82
N PRO A 64 -27.23 -15.83 -10.79
CA PRO A 64 -27.20 -16.20 -12.21
C PRO A 64 -25.76 -16.33 -12.73
N PRO A 65 -25.51 -17.06 -13.84
CA PRO A 65 -24.17 -17.33 -14.37
C PRO A 65 -23.27 -16.09 -14.55
N ASN A 66 -23.85 -14.96 -14.95
CA ASN A 66 -23.10 -13.70 -15.09
C ASN A 66 -22.53 -13.19 -13.75
N GLY A 67 -23.22 -13.45 -12.63
CA GLY A 67 -22.72 -13.08 -11.31
C GLY A 67 -21.47 -13.87 -10.92
N TRP A 68 -21.37 -15.14 -11.33
CA TRP A 68 -20.16 -15.96 -11.12
C TRP A 68 -18.96 -15.41 -11.88
N ILE A 69 -19.16 -15.00 -13.13
CA ILE A 69 -18.12 -14.36 -13.95
C ILE A 69 -17.64 -13.07 -13.27
N LYS A 70 -18.57 -12.24 -12.80
CA LYS A 70 -18.26 -10.99 -12.08
C LYS A 70 -17.50 -11.27 -10.78
N ALA A 71 -17.91 -12.27 -9.99
CA ALA A 71 -17.27 -12.64 -8.74
C ALA A 71 -15.79 -13.04 -8.94
N CYS A 72 -15.50 -13.88 -9.94
CA CYS A 72 -14.14 -14.34 -10.24
C CYS A 72 -13.20 -13.23 -10.74
N ALA A 73 -13.76 -12.20 -11.37
CA ALA A 73 -13.00 -11.07 -11.92
C ALA A 73 -13.12 -9.78 -11.07
N PHE A 74 -13.79 -9.83 -9.91
CA PHE A 74 -14.14 -8.62 -9.14
C PHE A 74 -12.93 -7.77 -8.75
N ASN A 75 -11.86 -8.42 -8.28
CA ASN A 75 -10.61 -7.75 -7.90
C ASN A 75 -9.55 -7.76 -9.02
N ALA A 76 -9.95 -7.97 -10.28
CA ALA A 76 -9.01 -7.91 -11.39
C ALA A 76 -8.25 -6.58 -11.56
N PRO A 77 -8.86 -5.41 -11.30
CA PRO A 77 -8.13 -4.15 -11.29
C PRO A 77 -6.99 -4.13 -10.26
N LEU A 78 -7.26 -4.61 -9.04
CA LEU A 78 -6.31 -4.61 -7.92
C LEU A 78 -5.15 -5.59 -8.14
N ILE A 79 -5.44 -6.77 -8.69
CA ILE A 79 -4.41 -7.74 -9.05
C ILE A 79 -3.52 -7.15 -10.15
N SER A 80 -4.10 -6.50 -11.16
CA SER A 80 -3.33 -5.87 -12.24
C SER A 80 -2.44 -4.73 -11.73
N LEU A 81 -2.95 -3.91 -10.82
CA LEU A 81 -2.19 -2.88 -10.12
C LEU A 81 -0.98 -3.48 -9.39
N LEU A 82 -1.20 -4.49 -8.55
CA LEU A 82 -0.14 -5.15 -7.80
C LEU A 82 0.97 -5.71 -8.71
N LEU A 83 0.60 -6.32 -9.84
CA LEU A 83 1.55 -6.93 -10.76
C LEU A 83 2.30 -5.94 -11.65
N THR A 84 1.94 -4.65 -11.63
CA THR A 84 2.54 -3.64 -12.51
C THR A 84 3.26 -2.56 -11.73
N VAL A 85 2.77 -2.14 -10.56
CA VAL A 85 3.39 -1.11 -9.70
C VAL A 85 4.90 -1.32 -9.47
N PRO A 86 5.42 -2.55 -9.26
CA PRO A 86 6.87 -2.74 -9.10
C PRO A 86 7.71 -2.24 -10.28
N LEU A 87 7.16 -2.13 -11.50
CA LEU A 87 7.86 -1.59 -12.67
C LEU A 87 8.16 -0.09 -12.55
N LEU A 88 7.43 0.65 -11.71
CA LEU A 88 7.77 2.04 -11.37
C LEU A 88 9.17 2.16 -10.77
N SER A 89 9.69 1.10 -10.13
CA SER A 89 11.04 1.10 -9.56
C SER A 89 12.16 1.16 -10.60
N SER A 90 11.88 0.89 -11.88
CA SER A 90 12.87 0.95 -12.96
C SER A 90 13.53 2.33 -13.09
N ILE A 91 12.84 3.41 -12.74
CA ILE A 91 13.41 4.77 -12.79
C ILE A 91 14.62 4.93 -11.86
N LEU A 92 14.72 4.14 -10.78
CA LEU A 92 15.84 4.19 -9.83
C LEU A 92 17.16 3.70 -10.43
N TYR A 93 17.10 3.04 -11.59
CA TYR A 93 18.28 2.47 -12.26
C TYR A 93 18.75 3.32 -13.45
N PHE A 94 18.10 4.46 -13.71
CA PHE A 94 18.51 5.37 -14.78
C PHE A 94 19.79 6.13 -14.44
N GLU A 95 20.06 6.35 -13.16
CA GLU A 95 21.27 6.99 -12.64
C GLU A 95 21.74 6.23 -11.40
N PRO A 96 22.99 6.43 -10.95
CA PRO A 96 23.48 5.88 -9.68
C PRO A 96 22.87 6.64 -8.48
N TYR A 97 21.53 6.72 -8.40
CA TYR A 97 20.80 7.41 -7.33
C TYR A 97 21.20 6.90 -5.94
N GLN A 98 21.50 5.61 -5.81
CA GLN A 98 21.97 5.05 -4.54
C GLN A 98 23.27 5.70 -4.05
N GLN A 99 24.25 5.92 -4.93
CA GLN A 99 25.51 6.56 -4.54
C GLN A 99 25.27 8.04 -4.19
N HIS A 100 24.59 8.77 -5.07
CA HIS A 100 24.31 10.19 -4.89
C HIS A 100 23.47 10.51 -3.64
N LEU A 101 22.47 9.68 -3.33
CA LEU A 101 21.65 9.83 -2.13
C LEU A 101 22.45 9.51 -0.86
N SER A 102 23.40 8.59 -0.93
CA SER A 102 24.29 8.26 0.19
C SER A 102 25.15 9.47 0.56
N ASP A 103 25.75 10.10 -0.44
CA ASP A 103 26.63 11.27 -0.24
C ASP A 103 25.88 12.44 0.39
N ILE A 104 24.66 12.71 -0.07
CA ILE A 104 23.80 13.73 0.52
C ILE A 104 23.45 13.35 1.95
N ALA A 105 22.99 12.12 2.16
CA ALA A 105 22.43 11.72 3.43
C ALA A 105 23.46 11.76 4.57
N VAL A 106 24.69 11.29 4.34
CA VAL A 106 25.75 11.27 5.35
C VAL A 106 26.06 12.69 5.88
N LYS A 107 25.99 13.72 5.02
CA LYS A 107 26.22 15.12 5.42
C LYS A 107 25.24 15.63 6.49
N TYR A 108 23.99 15.18 6.45
CA TYR A 108 22.96 15.63 7.39
C TYR A 108 22.89 14.78 8.66
N VAL A 109 23.58 13.64 8.69
CA VAL A 109 23.59 12.74 9.85
C VAL A 109 24.66 13.17 10.85
N SER A 110 24.26 14.00 11.80
CA SER A 110 25.14 14.45 12.89
C SER A 110 24.67 14.05 14.29
N SER A 111 23.45 13.53 14.42
CA SER A 111 22.87 13.09 15.69
C SER A 111 21.88 11.93 15.46
N PRO A 112 21.52 11.16 16.50
CA PRO A 112 20.51 10.11 16.39
C PRO A 112 19.18 10.62 15.84
N PHE A 113 18.71 11.78 16.33
CA PHE A 113 17.49 12.40 15.81
C PHE A 113 17.61 12.80 14.33
N ARG A 114 18.73 13.40 13.93
CA ARG A 114 18.95 13.76 12.51
C ARG A 114 19.05 12.52 11.62
N PHE A 115 19.67 11.44 12.10
CA PHE A 115 19.67 10.16 11.40
C PHE A 115 18.25 9.62 11.22
N TYR A 116 17.45 9.60 12.28
CA TYR A 116 16.04 9.23 12.23
C TYR A 116 15.27 10.08 11.20
N LEU A 117 15.46 11.40 11.19
CA LEU A 117 14.79 12.31 10.25
C LEU A 117 15.19 12.06 8.80
N VAL A 118 16.50 11.92 8.53
CA VAL A 118 17.00 11.69 7.17
C VAL A 118 16.49 10.36 6.62
N VAL A 119 16.56 9.28 7.41
CA VAL A 119 16.08 7.95 7.02
C VAL A 119 14.57 7.97 6.78
N SER A 120 13.79 8.49 7.73
CA SER A 120 12.33 8.53 7.61
C SER A 120 11.87 9.40 6.45
N THR A 121 12.47 10.58 6.23
CA THR A 121 12.13 11.46 5.11
C THR A 121 12.47 10.82 3.77
N LEU A 122 13.65 10.21 3.65
CA LEU A 122 14.02 9.53 2.40
C LEU A 122 13.10 8.34 2.14
N LEU A 123 12.75 7.58 3.18
CA LEU A 123 11.78 6.51 3.01
C LEU A 123 10.41 7.07 2.63
N THR A 124 9.91 8.13 3.25
CA THR A 124 8.63 8.75 2.86
C THR A 124 8.63 9.14 1.39
N LEU A 125 9.70 9.79 0.92
CA LEU A 125 9.82 10.22 -0.47
C LEU A 125 9.83 9.03 -1.44
N LEU A 126 10.66 8.03 -1.19
CA LEU A 126 10.79 6.88 -2.09
C LEU A 126 9.56 5.97 -2.03
N ALA A 127 9.04 5.71 -0.83
CA ALA A 127 7.91 4.83 -0.61
C ALA A 127 6.66 5.33 -1.34
N SER A 128 6.45 6.64 -1.45
CA SER A 128 5.34 7.24 -2.21
C SER A 128 5.21 6.68 -3.63
N LEU A 129 6.33 6.28 -4.25
CA LEU A 129 6.37 5.74 -5.60
C LEU A 129 6.54 4.22 -5.63
N ILE A 130 7.59 3.69 -4.97
CA ILE A 130 8.01 2.29 -5.11
C ILE A 130 7.54 1.38 -3.97
N ASN A 131 6.69 1.90 -3.06
CA ASN A 131 6.07 1.17 -1.97
C ASN A 131 7.08 0.35 -1.15
N LEU A 132 6.87 -0.97 -0.96
CA LEU A 132 7.71 -1.83 -0.13
C LEU A 132 9.16 -1.94 -0.60
N ALA A 133 9.44 -1.68 -1.88
CA ALA A 133 10.81 -1.71 -2.40
C ALA A 133 11.69 -0.61 -1.77
N SER A 134 11.07 0.47 -1.27
CA SER A 134 11.77 1.56 -0.58
C SER A 134 12.51 1.08 0.67
N PHE A 135 11.98 0.08 1.40
CA PHE A 135 12.65 -0.48 2.56
C PHE A 135 14.01 -1.07 2.18
N HIS A 136 14.08 -1.89 1.13
CA HIS A 136 15.34 -2.49 0.68
C HIS A 136 16.33 -1.40 0.27
N PHE A 137 15.88 -0.43 -0.52
CA PHE A 137 16.72 0.66 -1.02
C PHE A 137 17.31 1.49 0.11
N VAL A 138 16.46 2.03 0.99
CA VAL A 138 16.89 2.87 2.12
C VAL A 138 17.68 2.06 3.14
N HIS A 139 17.30 0.80 3.38
CA HIS A 139 18.06 -0.08 4.25
C HIS A 139 19.48 -0.30 3.74
N GLN A 140 19.64 -0.66 2.47
CA GLN A 140 20.94 -0.89 1.85
C GLN A 140 21.80 0.37 1.84
N LEU A 141 21.18 1.53 1.56
CA LEU A 141 21.82 2.83 1.57
C LEU A 141 22.45 3.17 2.93
N PHE A 142 21.67 3.00 4.00
CA PHE A 142 22.11 3.40 5.34
C PHE A 142 22.75 2.28 6.14
N ARG A 143 22.78 1.03 5.64
CA ARG A 143 23.36 -0.13 6.34
C ARG A 143 24.76 0.14 6.95
N PRO A 144 25.71 0.80 6.26
CA PRO A 144 27.02 1.09 6.85
C PRO A 144 26.94 2.03 8.05
N LEU A 145 26.06 3.03 7.98
CA LEU A 145 25.89 4.07 9.00
C LEU A 145 25.00 3.61 10.15
N ALA A 146 23.99 2.79 9.86
CA ALA A 146 23.03 2.25 10.82
C ALA A 146 23.70 1.43 11.92
N LYS A 147 24.87 0.81 11.65
CA LYS A 147 25.68 0.11 12.67
C LYS A 147 26.13 1.01 13.83
N LYS A 148 26.17 2.33 13.63
CA LYS A 148 26.56 3.31 14.67
C LYS A 148 25.38 3.74 15.55
N PHE A 149 24.16 3.32 15.23
CA PHE A 149 22.93 3.71 15.91
C PHE A 149 22.17 2.50 16.46
N PRO A 150 21.27 2.69 17.43
CA PRO A 150 20.42 1.61 17.91
C PRO A 150 19.57 1.03 16.78
N VAL A 151 19.46 -0.30 16.71
CA VAL A 151 18.65 -0.97 15.67
C VAL A 151 17.19 -0.51 15.72
N LYS A 152 16.64 -0.30 16.92
CA LYS A 152 15.29 0.27 17.12
C LYS A 152 15.11 1.62 16.43
N LEU A 153 16.12 2.49 16.48
CA LEU A 153 16.03 3.82 15.87
C LEU A 153 15.91 3.67 14.36
N PHE A 154 16.76 2.84 13.75
CA PHE A 154 16.74 2.63 12.31
C PHE A 154 15.44 1.95 11.84
N SER A 155 14.98 0.91 12.54
CA SER A 155 13.73 0.24 12.23
C SER A 155 12.52 1.16 12.39
N SER A 156 12.48 1.98 13.45
CA SER A 156 11.43 2.96 13.69
C SER A 156 11.42 4.06 12.64
N ALA A 157 12.59 4.58 12.24
CA ALA A 157 12.69 5.57 11.18
C ALA A 157 12.14 5.04 9.85
N LEU A 158 12.46 3.79 9.52
CA LEU A 158 11.93 3.14 8.34
C LEU A 158 10.40 2.99 8.44
N ILE A 159 9.87 2.24 9.41
CA ILE A 159 8.42 2.00 9.43
C ILE A 159 7.60 3.29 9.56
N ARG A 160 8.04 4.27 10.37
CA ARG A 160 7.30 5.54 10.54
C ARG A 160 7.33 6.42 9.28
N GLY A 161 8.41 6.39 8.49
CA GLY A 161 8.46 7.06 7.18
C GLY A 161 7.60 6.37 6.11
N PHE A 162 7.32 5.08 6.27
CA PHE A 162 6.50 4.33 5.33
C PHE A 162 5.00 4.64 5.48
N LEU A 163 4.51 4.75 6.72
CA LEU A 163 3.08 4.78 7.04
C LEU A 163 2.29 5.89 6.34
N PRO A 164 2.75 7.16 6.28
CA PRO A 164 1.96 8.22 5.65
C PRO A 164 1.58 7.91 4.20
N ASN A 165 2.45 7.21 3.44
CA ASN A 165 2.19 6.89 2.03
C ASN A 165 1.07 5.87 1.84
N THR A 166 0.78 5.04 2.84
CA THR A 166 -0.34 4.09 2.81
C THR A 166 -1.71 4.76 2.80
N LEU A 167 -1.77 6.05 3.12
CA LEU A 167 -3.01 6.82 3.28
C LEU A 167 -3.44 7.58 2.02
N TRP A 168 -2.52 7.88 1.08
CA TRP A 168 -2.83 8.79 -0.03
C TRP A 168 -2.30 8.37 -1.40
N SER A 169 -1.20 7.63 -1.46
CA SER A 169 -0.53 7.39 -2.75
C SER A 169 -1.35 6.46 -3.66
N PRO A 170 -1.57 6.82 -4.94
CA PRO A 170 -2.34 6.02 -5.89
C PRO A 170 -1.65 4.70 -6.26
N SER A 171 -0.33 4.58 -6.03
CA SER A 171 0.41 3.33 -6.27
C SER A 171 0.21 2.30 -5.16
N TYR A 172 -0.41 2.68 -4.05
CA TYR A 172 -0.66 1.79 -2.92
C TYR A 172 -1.97 1.02 -3.09
N ILE A 173 -1.87 -0.28 -2.88
CA ILE A 173 -3.03 -1.18 -2.89
C ILE A 173 -4.04 -0.78 -1.81
N SER A 174 -3.61 -0.24 -0.66
CA SER A 174 -4.55 0.24 0.36
C SER A 174 -5.49 1.31 -0.16
N VAL A 175 -4.94 2.34 -0.79
CA VAL A 175 -5.70 3.48 -1.32
C VAL A 175 -6.58 3.04 -2.47
N ALA A 176 -6.03 2.28 -3.42
CA ALA A 176 -6.80 1.73 -4.52
C ALA A 176 -7.95 0.85 -3.99
N PHE A 177 -7.65 -0.15 -3.15
CA PHE A 177 -8.66 -1.06 -2.62
C PHE A 177 -9.81 -0.35 -1.92
N ILE A 178 -9.50 0.61 -1.05
CA ILE A 178 -10.51 1.37 -0.32
C ILE A 178 -11.35 2.22 -1.28
N ALA A 179 -10.72 2.87 -2.26
CA ALA A 179 -11.44 3.58 -3.31
C ALA A 179 -12.41 2.66 -4.09
N GLN A 180 -12.06 1.38 -4.32
CA GLN A 180 -12.94 0.42 -5.03
C GLN A 180 -14.20 0.13 -4.23
N TYR A 181 -14.01 -0.25 -2.96
CA TYR A 181 -15.08 -0.79 -2.13
C TYR A 181 -16.00 0.32 -1.63
N VAL A 182 -15.49 1.54 -1.48
CA VAL A 182 -16.28 2.72 -1.10
C VAL A 182 -16.82 3.47 -2.32
N ASN A 183 -16.42 3.06 -3.54
CA ASN A 183 -16.83 3.67 -4.81
C ASN A 183 -16.49 5.16 -4.92
N LEU A 184 -15.24 5.52 -4.59
CA LEU A 184 -14.68 6.87 -4.73
C LEU A 184 -13.62 6.90 -5.83
N SER A 185 -13.49 8.03 -6.52
CA SER A 185 -12.31 8.27 -7.36
C SER A 185 -11.08 8.50 -6.48
N TRP A 186 -9.87 8.34 -7.04
CA TRP A 186 -8.66 8.68 -6.27
C TRP A 186 -8.62 10.18 -5.97
N LEU A 187 -9.09 11.03 -6.88
CA LEU A 187 -9.14 12.48 -6.70
C LEU A 187 -10.07 12.91 -5.55
N ASP A 188 -11.15 12.18 -5.30
CA ASP A 188 -12.02 12.44 -4.15
C ASP A 188 -11.37 11.99 -2.83
N LEU A 189 -10.62 10.90 -2.87
CA LEU A 189 -9.96 10.31 -1.70
C LEU A 189 -8.64 11.03 -1.33
N ALA A 190 -7.93 11.59 -2.31
CA ALA A 190 -6.61 12.17 -2.14
C ALA A 190 -6.55 13.33 -1.14
N PRO A 191 -7.49 14.31 -1.13
CA PRO A 191 -7.48 15.39 -0.13
C PRO A 191 -7.54 14.87 1.31
N LEU A 192 -8.41 13.89 1.58
CA LEU A 192 -8.50 13.22 2.87
C LEU A 192 -7.17 12.51 3.18
N GLY A 193 -6.70 11.64 2.30
CA GLY A 193 -5.47 10.87 2.49
C GLY A 193 -4.23 11.75 2.73
N ILE A 194 -4.06 12.81 1.93
CA ILE A 194 -2.94 13.76 2.05
C ILE A 194 -3.03 14.51 3.38
N THR A 195 -4.23 14.92 3.81
CA THR A 195 -4.44 15.58 5.11
C THR A 195 -4.01 14.66 6.26
N LEU A 196 -4.44 13.39 6.23
CA LEU A 196 -4.05 12.39 7.23
C LEU A 196 -2.54 12.08 7.18
N ALA A 197 -1.94 12.00 5.98
CA ALA A 197 -0.51 11.79 5.80
C ALA A 197 0.32 12.97 6.35
N ALA A 198 -0.08 14.21 6.02
CA ALA A 198 0.58 15.43 6.46
C ALA A 198 0.48 15.61 7.98
N ALA A 199 -0.65 15.27 8.58
CA ALA A 199 -0.84 15.28 10.03
C ALA A 199 0.10 14.32 10.77
N GLY A 200 0.55 13.25 10.11
CA GLY A 200 1.56 12.33 10.65
C GLY A 200 2.96 12.93 10.77
N ILE A 201 3.27 13.99 10.02
CA ILE A 201 4.61 14.60 10.01
C ILE A 201 4.94 15.22 11.37
N PRO A 202 4.11 16.11 11.96
CA PRO A 202 4.35 16.61 13.32
C PRO A 202 4.51 15.50 14.35
N LEU A 203 3.73 14.43 14.27
CA LEU A 203 3.82 13.29 15.17
C LEU A 203 5.16 12.55 15.03
N LEU A 204 5.60 12.32 13.79
CA LEU A 204 6.89 11.72 13.45
C LEU A 204 8.05 12.55 14.00
N LEU A 205 8.00 13.88 13.82
CA LEU A 205 9.02 14.81 14.31
C LEU A 205 9.04 14.86 15.84
N GLY A 206 7.86 15.02 16.47
CA GLY A 206 7.71 15.18 17.91
C GLY A 206 8.12 13.93 18.68
N LEU A 207 7.59 12.76 18.31
CA LEU A 207 7.95 11.49 18.96
C LEU A 207 9.40 11.09 18.65
N GLY A 208 9.87 11.33 17.42
CA GLY A 208 11.27 11.13 17.07
C GLY A 208 12.22 11.99 17.92
N TRP A 209 11.85 13.24 18.19
CA TRP A 209 12.64 14.14 19.03
C TRP A 209 12.60 13.72 20.51
N LEU A 210 11.45 13.30 21.02
CA LEU A 210 11.32 12.79 22.39
C LEU A 210 12.16 11.53 22.61
N GLU A 211 12.14 10.60 21.66
CA GLU A 211 12.88 9.33 21.76
C GLU A 211 14.39 9.48 21.49
N TYR A 212 14.78 10.31 20.50
CA TYR A 212 16.15 10.34 19.97
C TYR A 212 16.84 11.71 20.06
N GLY A 213 16.12 12.78 20.40
CA GLY A 213 16.67 14.13 20.55
C GLY A 213 17.42 14.35 21.86
N ARG A 214 17.03 13.64 22.93
CA ARG A 214 17.71 13.68 24.25
C ARG A 214 18.92 12.74 24.33
N ALA A 215 19.16 11.96 23.28
CA ALA A 215 20.26 11.01 23.21
C ALA A 215 21.59 11.73 22.86
N SER A 216 22.08 12.55 23.78
CA SER A 216 23.34 13.31 23.67
C SER A 216 24.62 12.46 23.83
N LYS A 217 24.49 11.16 24.11
CA LYS A 217 25.61 10.26 24.43
C LYS A 217 26.26 9.57 23.23
N PHE A 218 25.85 9.89 22.00
CA PHE A 218 26.44 9.24 20.83
C PHE A 218 27.71 9.97 20.40
N PRO A 219 28.81 9.23 20.15
CA PRO A 219 30.06 9.84 19.73
C PRO A 219 29.83 10.61 18.41
N PRO A 220 30.45 11.79 18.26
CA PRO A 220 30.32 12.59 17.05
C PRO A 220 30.73 11.74 15.85
N ILE A 221 29.83 11.66 14.87
CA ILE A 221 30.16 11.01 13.59
C ILE A 221 31.11 11.95 12.88
N THR A 222 32.37 11.54 12.76
CA THR A 222 33.31 12.16 11.82
C THR A 222 32.80 11.89 10.42
N VAL A 223 32.17 12.92 9.84
CA VAL A 223 31.83 12.96 8.42
C VAL A 223 33.17 13.07 7.67
N PRO A 224 33.51 12.15 6.75
CA PRO A 224 34.74 12.28 5.96
C PRO A 224 34.75 13.64 5.25
N GLU A 225 35.84 14.40 5.40
CA GLU A 225 36.04 15.73 4.77
C GLU A 225 35.93 15.67 3.23
N SER A 226 36.04 14.49 2.62
CA SER A 226 35.87 14.27 1.18
C SER A 226 34.41 14.24 0.69
N SER A 227 33.41 14.33 1.58
CA SER A 227 31.98 14.24 1.22
C SER A 227 31.33 15.58 0.90
N ASN A 228 32.00 16.43 0.12
CA ASN A 228 31.26 17.48 -0.58
C ASN A 228 30.26 16.79 -1.50
N ALA A 229 29.00 16.69 -1.05
CA ALA A 229 27.89 16.26 -1.89
C ALA A 229 27.97 17.09 -3.16
N SER A 230 28.42 16.44 -4.23
CA SER A 230 28.69 17.12 -5.48
C SER A 230 27.41 17.80 -5.94
N GLU A 231 27.53 18.88 -6.69
CA GLU A 231 26.40 19.44 -7.42
C GLU A 231 25.65 18.35 -8.20
N ALA A 232 26.38 17.33 -8.66
CA ALA A 232 25.84 16.11 -9.27
C ALA A 232 24.86 15.34 -8.35
N SER A 233 25.18 15.17 -7.06
CA SER A 233 24.32 14.45 -6.12
C SER A 233 23.02 15.21 -5.89
N ARG A 234 23.09 16.54 -5.69
CA ARG A 234 21.90 17.39 -5.52
C ARG A 234 21.02 17.39 -6.77
N LYS A 235 21.65 17.44 -7.94
CA LYS A 235 20.97 17.34 -9.24
C LYS A 235 20.26 15.99 -9.39
N SER A 236 20.86 14.90 -8.92
CA SER A 236 20.26 13.57 -8.96
C SER A 236 19.02 13.45 -8.07
N LEU A 237 19.07 13.97 -6.82
CA LEU A 237 17.88 14.03 -5.96
C LEU A 237 16.74 14.84 -6.62
N TRP A 238 17.07 15.98 -7.24
CA TRP A 238 16.08 16.76 -8.00
C TRP A 238 15.50 15.98 -9.18
N LYS A 239 16.34 15.28 -9.95
CA LYS A 239 15.89 14.45 -11.08
C LYS A 239 14.95 13.34 -10.63
N LEU A 240 15.26 12.66 -9.52
CA LEU A 240 14.39 11.59 -9.00
C LEU A 240 13.04 12.13 -8.52
N SER A 241 13.05 13.25 -7.79
CA SER A 241 11.83 13.95 -7.37
C SER A 241 11.02 14.40 -8.58
N PHE A 242 11.68 14.92 -9.62
CA PHE A 242 11.03 15.33 -10.86
C PHE A 242 10.41 14.13 -11.61
N GLN A 243 11.13 13.03 -11.78
CA GLN A 243 10.59 11.79 -12.38
C GLN A 243 9.37 11.28 -11.62
N THR A 244 9.42 11.32 -10.28
CA THR A 244 8.29 10.94 -9.41
C THR A 244 7.09 11.86 -9.63
N ALA A 245 7.31 13.18 -9.66
CA ALA A 245 6.26 14.16 -9.94
C ALA A 245 5.65 13.97 -11.33
N VAL A 246 6.46 13.65 -12.35
CA VAL A 246 5.99 13.36 -13.71
C VAL A 246 5.10 12.11 -13.73
N LEU A 247 5.46 11.04 -13.02
CA LEU A 247 4.63 9.82 -12.95
C LEU A 247 3.30 10.08 -12.25
N ILE A 248 3.30 10.84 -11.15
CA ILE A 248 2.06 11.26 -10.47
C ILE A 248 1.21 12.13 -11.40
N PHE A 249 1.82 13.10 -12.07
CA PHE A 249 1.13 13.94 -13.04
C PHE A 249 0.52 13.12 -14.18
N MET A 250 1.24 12.13 -14.71
CA MET A 250 0.71 11.21 -15.73
C MET A 250 -0.53 10.45 -15.22
N ILE A 251 -0.52 9.96 -13.98
CA ILE A 251 -1.68 9.29 -13.37
C ILE A 251 -2.88 10.25 -13.34
N VAL A 252 -2.69 11.46 -12.81
CA VAL A 252 -3.78 12.45 -12.68
C VAL A 252 -4.30 12.89 -14.05
N ALA A 253 -3.41 13.20 -14.98
CA ALA A 253 -3.78 13.64 -16.32
C ALA A 253 -4.56 12.57 -17.08
N LEU A 254 -4.10 11.30 -17.03
CA LEU A 254 -4.80 10.20 -17.69
C LEU A 254 -6.13 9.87 -17.02
N GLU A 255 -6.24 9.94 -15.69
CA GLU A 255 -7.53 9.76 -14.99
C GLU A 255 -8.53 10.84 -15.44
N GLN A 256 -8.11 12.10 -15.55
CA GLN A 256 -8.99 13.18 -16.01
C GLN A 256 -9.38 13.07 -17.48
N VAL A 257 -8.47 12.64 -18.36
CA VAL A 257 -8.72 12.52 -19.81
C VAL A 257 -9.57 11.30 -20.12
N THR A 258 -9.23 10.15 -19.55
CA THR A 258 -9.90 8.88 -19.86
C THR A 258 -11.17 8.64 -19.03
N LYS A 259 -11.35 9.38 -17.93
CA LYS A 259 -12.40 9.17 -16.91
C LYS A 259 -12.42 7.75 -16.31
N LYS A 260 -11.32 7.01 -16.43
CA LYS A 260 -11.14 5.69 -15.81
C LYS A 260 -10.56 5.86 -14.42
N SER A 261 -10.92 4.96 -13.51
CA SER A 261 -10.42 4.98 -12.14
C SER A 261 -8.89 4.79 -12.08
N ALA A 262 -8.28 5.28 -11.00
CA ALA A 262 -6.87 5.06 -10.72
C ALA A 262 -6.42 3.59 -10.80
N MET A 263 -7.30 2.62 -10.54
CA MET A 263 -6.96 1.18 -10.68
C MET A 263 -6.72 0.72 -12.10
N VAL A 264 -7.24 1.44 -13.09
CA VAL A 264 -6.96 1.18 -14.51
C VAL A 264 -5.73 1.99 -14.94
N ILE A 265 -5.65 3.23 -14.48
CA ILE A 265 -4.63 4.19 -14.91
C ILE A 265 -3.26 3.92 -14.30
N VAL A 266 -3.18 3.59 -13.02
CA VAL A 266 -1.89 3.32 -12.38
C VAL A 266 -1.18 2.08 -12.98
N PRO A 267 -1.84 0.95 -13.26
CA PRO A 267 -1.19 -0.14 -13.99
C PRO A 267 -0.68 0.27 -15.37
N LEU A 268 -1.47 1.07 -16.11
CA LEU A 268 -1.07 1.59 -17.41
C LEU A 268 0.17 2.49 -17.31
N VAL A 269 0.17 3.43 -16.36
CA VAL A 269 1.31 4.34 -16.11
C VAL A 269 2.52 3.56 -15.60
N SER A 270 2.33 2.50 -14.81
CA SER A 270 3.44 1.69 -14.32
C SER A 270 4.18 0.95 -15.44
N LEU A 271 3.48 0.66 -16.55
CA LEU A 271 4.08 0.09 -17.76
C LEU A 271 4.69 1.17 -18.65
N ILE A 272 3.91 2.20 -18.99
CA ILE A 272 4.26 3.19 -20.03
C ILE A 272 5.12 4.34 -19.47
N GLY A 273 4.83 4.81 -18.26
CA GLY A 273 5.49 5.97 -17.66
C GLY A 273 7.02 5.82 -17.57
N PRO A 274 7.54 4.75 -16.93
CA PRO A 274 8.98 4.52 -16.87
C PRO A 274 9.60 4.29 -18.26
N LEU A 275 8.88 3.68 -19.21
CA LEU A 275 9.34 3.55 -20.59
C LEU A 275 9.52 4.92 -21.26
N LEU A 276 8.53 5.82 -21.14
CA LEU A 276 8.62 7.17 -21.69
C LEU A 276 9.77 7.97 -21.07
N LEU A 277 9.97 7.85 -19.75
CA LEU A 277 11.11 8.46 -19.08
C LEU A 277 12.43 7.84 -19.57
N ALA A 278 12.50 6.52 -19.73
CA ALA A 278 13.68 5.84 -20.25
C ALA A 278 14.05 6.35 -21.65
N LEU A 279 13.07 6.53 -22.53
CA LEU A 279 13.27 7.11 -23.85
C LEU A 279 13.74 8.56 -23.77
N ALA A 280 13.11 9.39 -22.93
CA ALA A 280 13.46 10.79 -22.75
C ALA A 280 14.88 11.01 -22.18
N TYR A 281 15.35 10.11 -21.32
CA TYR A 281 16.68 10.17 -20.71
C TYR A 281 17.74 9.32 -21.43
N GLY A 282 17.40 8.65 -22.53
CA GLY A 282 18.33 7.76 -23.25
C GLY A 282 18.76 6.53 -22.43
N ARG A 283 17.88 6.02 -21.57
CA ARG A 283 18.09 4.90 -20.64
C ARG A 283 17.17 3.71 -20.94
N SER A 284 16.83 3.50 -22.21
CA SER A 284 15.98 2.38 -22.67
C SER A 284 16.54 1.01 -22.29
N GLU A 285 17.85 0.82 -22.40
CA GLU A 285 18.53 -0.43 -22.00
C GLU A 285 18.29 -0.74 -20.53
N ALA A 286 18.49 0.24 -19.64
CA ALA A 286 18.25 0.07 -18.20
C ALA A 286 16.78 -0.28 -17.90
N TYR A 287 15.81 0.31 -18.61
CA TYR A 287 14.40 -0.06 -18.47
C TYR A 287 14.12 -1.49 -18.95
N ILE A 288 14.68 -1.89 -20.09
CA ILE A 288 14.50 -3.24 -20.65
C ILE A 288 15.10 -4.27 -19.69
N ASP A 289 16.30 -4.03 -19.17
CA ASP A 289 16.97 -4.92 -18.22
C ASP A 289 16.16 -5.08 -16.93
N GLN A 290 15.69 -3.97 -16.35
CA GLN A 290 14.86 -4.01 -15.15
C GLN A 290 13.51 -4.69 -15.38
N THR A 291 12.91 -4.48 -16.54
CA THR A 291 11.64 -5.13 -16.90
C THR A 291 11.86 -6.62 -17.12
N ARG A 292 12.93 -7.02 -17.81
CA ARG A 292 13.28 -8.43 -18.02
C ARG A 292 13.54 -9.13 -16.69
N ASP A 293 14.35 -8.53 -15.82
CA ASP A 293 14.61 -9.04 -14.47
C ASP A 293 13.30 -9.21 -13.68
N TYR A 294 12.43 -8.20 -13.72
CA TYR A 294 11.13 -8.27 -13.06
C TYR A 294 10.29 -9.44 -13.60
N LEU A 295 10.16 -9.57 -14.91
CA LEU A 295 9.34 -10.60 -15.55
C LEU A 295 9.89 -12.02 -15.29
N GLN A 296 11.21 -12.19 -15.24
CA GLN A 296 11.85 -13.49 -15.08
C GLN A 296 11.94 -13.94 -13.62
N TYR A 297 12.24 -13.03 -12.69
CA TYR A 297 12.61 -13.40 -11.32
C TYR A 297 11.63 -12.91 -10.25
N ARG A 298 10.97 -11.77 -10.45
CA ARG A 298 10.11 -11.16 -9.41
C ARG A 298 8.63 -11.46 -9.61
N LEU A 299 8.12 -11.30 -10.84
CA LEU A 299 6.73 -11.54 -11.19
C LEU A 299 6.26 -12.98 -10.87
N PRO A 300 7.06 -14.04 -11.10
CA PRO A 300 6.65 -15.40 -10.73
C PRO A 300 6.38 -15.57 -9.24
N LEU A 301 7.12 -14.87 -8.37
CA LEU A 301 7.03 -14.98 -6.91
C LEU A 301 5.77 -14.34 -6.31
N ILE A 302 5.06 -13.49 -7.05
CA ILE A 302 3.82 -12.84 -6.60
C ILE A 302 2.65 -13.84 -6.73
N THR A 303 2.59 -14.86 -5.87
CA THR A 303 1.55 -15.91 -5.89
C THR A 303 0.52 -15.71 -4.79
N ASN A 304 0.98 -15.41 -3.56
CA ASN A 304 0.13 -15.24 -2.38
C ASN A 304 -0.96 -14.20 -2.63
N GLU A 305 -0.57 -13.05 -3.15
CA GLU A 305 -1.49 -11.94 -3.35
C GLU A 305 -2.49 -12.24 -4.48
N ILE A 306 -2.08 -12.90 -5.56
CA ILE A 306 -3.02 -13.27 -6.64
C ILE A 306 -4.14 -14.15 -6.09
N VAL A 307 -3.78 -15.20 -5.37
CA VAL A 307 -4.73 -16.16 -4.78
C VAL A 307 -5.62 -15.45 -3.75
N LEU A 308 -5.02 -14.66 -2.86
CA LEU A 308 -5.76 -13.95 -1.81
C LEU A 308 -6.73 -12.91 -2.37
N PHE A 309 -6.28 -12.03 -3.28
CA PHE A 309 -7.14 -10.98 -3.84
C PHE A 309 -8.24 -11.55 -4.73
N THR A 310 -8.00 -12.69 -5.41
CA THR A 310 -9.06 -13.41 -6.13
C THR A 310 -10.12 -13.92 -5.16
N ALA A 311 -9.71 -14.57 -4.06
CA ALA A 311 -10.63 -15.07 -3.03
C ALA A 311 -11.39 -13.94 -2.32
N ILE A 312 -10.72 -12.83 -1.98
CA ILE A 312 -11.36 -11.64 -1.41
C ILE A 312 -12.38 -11.06 -2.37
N GLY A 313 -12.08 -11.00 -3.67
CA GLY A 313 -12.99 -10.44 -4.66
C GLY A 313 -14.25 -11.28 -4.82
N PHE A 314 -14.06 -12.60 -4.88
CA PHE A 314 -15.17 -13.55 -4.93
C PHE A 314 -16.04 -13.47 -3.68
N PHE A 315 -15.41 -13.46 -2.49
CA PHE A 315 -16.10 -13.30 -1.21
C PHE A 315 -16.84 -11.96 -1.10
N GLY A 316 -16.19 -10.84 -1.44
CA GLY A 316 -16.78 -9.50 -1.38
C GLY A 316 -17.98 -9.37 -2.31
N TYR A 317 -17.88 -9.89 -3.54
CA TYR A 317 -19.04 -9.95 -4.44
C TYR A 317 -20.20 -10.76 -3.85
N ALA A 318 -19.91 -11.97 -3.35
CA ALA A 318 -20.90 -12.86 -2.74
C ALA A 318 -21.53 -12.27 -1.47
N LEU A 319 -20.77 -11.48 -0.70
CA LEU A 319 -21.26 -10.78 0.47
C LEU A 319 -22.21 -9.64 0.10
N GLY A 320 -21.90 -8.90 -0.98
CA GLY A 320 -22.67 -7.74 -1.41
C GLY A 320 -24.04 -8.05 -1.99
N ILE A 321 -24.23 -9.28 -2.48
CA ILE A 321 -25.53 -9.77 -2.96
C ILE A 321 -26.40 -10.41 -1.86
N SER A 322 -25.82 -10.64 -0.68
CA SER A 322 -26.53 -11.26 0.45
C SER A 322 -27.37 -10.24 1.22
N ASP A 323 -28.06 -10.67 2.27
CA ASP A 323 -28.79 -9.77 3.18
C ASP A 323 -27.89 -9.17 4.27
N ILE A 324 -26.60 -9.52 4.33
CA ILE A 324 -25.66 -8.99 5.33
C ILE A 324 -25.58 -7.44 5.28
N PRO A 325 -25.51 -6.79 4.11
CA PRO A 325 -25.55 -5.33 4.00
C PRO A 325 -26.85 -4.69 4.52
N ARG A 326 -27.91 -5.47 4.74
CA ARG A 326 -29.15 -5.03 5.41
C ARG A 326 -29.09 -5.24 6.92
N TYR A 327 -28.61 -6.39 7.39
CA TYR A 327 -28.65 -6.74 8.81
C TYR A 327 -27.57 -6.07 9.66
N ILE A 328 -26.36 -5.90 9.14
CA ILE A 328 -25.26 -5.29 9.91
C ILE A 328 -25.56 -3.83 10.30
N PRO A 329 -26.06 -2.96 9.40
CA PRO A 329 -26.45 -1.61 9.78
C PRO A 329 -27.58 -1.56 10.82
N LEU A 330 -28.57 -2.47 10.71
CA LEU A 330 -29.66 -2.59 11.69
C LEU A 330 -29.12 -2.97 13.08
N MET A 331 -28.19 -3.91 13.15
CA MET A 331 -27.54 -4.30 14.40
C MET A 331 -26.76 -3.14 15.02
N ILE A 332 -26.01 -2.38 14.21
CA ILE A 332 -25.28 -1.17 14.66
C ILE A 332 -26.26 -0.15 15.26
N ASN A 333 -27.38 0.08 14.60
CA ASN A 333 -28.41 1.00 15.09
C ASN A 333 -29.04 0.51 16.41
N GLN A 334 -29.38 -0.78 16.53
CA GLN A 334 -29.93 -1.38 17.74
C GLN A 334 -28.97 -1.34 18.94
N LEU A 335 -27.66 -1.40 18.68
CA LEU A 335 -26.62 -1.26 19.70
C LEU A 335 -26.40 0.18 20.15
N GLY A 336 -27.12 1.17 19.58
CA GLY A 336 -26.95 2.59 19.89
C GLY A 336 -25.62 3.16 19.36
N LEU A 337 -25.04 2.56 18.32
CA LEU A 337 -23.84 3.07 17.66
C LEU A 337 -24.24 4.09 16.57
N ASP A 338 -24.94 5.14 17.00
CA ASP A 338 -25.60 6.14 16.15
C ASP A 338 -24.77 7.40 15.89
N THR A 339 -23.52 7.44 16.38
CA THR A 339 -22.62 8.59 16.21
C THR A 339 -21.29 8.22 15.55
N PRO A 340 -20.74 9.11 14.68
CA PRO A 340 -19.39 8.95 14.12
C PRO A 340 -18.31 8.73 15.18
N LEU A 341 -18.43 9.39 16.33
CA LEU A 341 -17.47 9.35 17.43
C LEU A 341 -17.23 7.93 17.94
N LEU A 342 -18.27 7.11 18.02
CA LEU A 342 -18.18 5.73 18.48
C LEU A 342 -17.81 4.78 17.34
N LEU A 343 -18.43 4.97 16.16
CA LEU A 343 -18.30 4.02 15.07
C LEU A 343 -16.91 4.05 14.41
N LEU A 344 -16.29 5.22 14.27
CA LEU A 344 -14.96 5.35 13.65
C LEU A 344 -13.88 4.55 14.40
N PRO A 345 -13.67 4.71 15.72
CA PRO A 345 -12.73 3.88 16.47
C PRO A 345 -13.03 2.39 16.35
N ILE A 346 -14.31 1.97 16.40
CA ILE A 346 -14.68 0.56 16.29
C ILE A 346 -14.25 -0.03 14.96
N LEU A 347 -14.52 0.66 13.84
CA LEU A 347 -14.12 0.20 12.51
C LEU A 347 -12.59 0.11 12.38
N VAL A 348 -11.87 1.14 12.82
CA VAL A 348 -10.40 1.18 12.77
C VAL A 348 -9.78 0.06 13.60
N LEU A 349 -10.28 -0.13 14.84
CA LEU A 349 -9.79 -1.17 15.74
C LEU A 349 -10.17 -2.56 15.25
N ALA A 350 -11.34 -2.77 14.66
CA ALA A 350 -11.71 -4.07 14.07
C ALA A 350 -10.72 -4.49 12.98
N ILE A 351 -10.34 -3.56 12.09
CA ILE A 351 -9.34 -3.81 11.04
C ILE A 351 -7.96 -4.10 11.65
N GLY A 352 -7.53 -3.26 12.60
CA GLY A 352 -6.22 -3.41 13.26
C GLY A 352 -6.11 -4.70 14.09
N LEU A 353 -7.11 -5.02 14.90
CA LEU A 353 -7.05 -6.13 15.85
C LEU A 353 -7.20 -7.49 15.18
N PHE A 354 -8.15 -7.67 14.24
CA PHE A 354 -8.26 -8.93 13.49
C PHE A 354 -6.99 -9.26 12.73
N SER A 355 -6.23 -8.25 12.34
CA SER A 355 -4.96 -8.46 11.68
C SER A 355 -3.84 -9.00 12.58
N THR A 356 -3.96 -8.85 13.90
CA THR A 356 -3.00 -9.42 14.86
C THR A 356 -3.11 -10.95 14.96
N VAL A 357 -4.30 -11.51 14.70
CA VAL A 357 -4.53 -12.96 14.64
C VAL A 357 -4.32 -13.56 13.24
N GLY A 358 -3.73 -12.78 12.32
CA GLY A 358 -3.37 -13.25 10.98
C GLY A 358 -4.42 -13.03 9.90
N ILE A 359 -5.55 -12.39 10.20
CA ILE A 359 -6.53 -12.02 9.16
C ILE A 359 -5.98 -10.84 8.35
N HIS A 360 -5.82 -11.01 7.05
CA HIS A 360 -5.33 -9.94 6.18
C HIS A 360 -6.31 -8.77 6.22
N PRO A 361 -5.86 -7.51 6.39
CA PRO A 361 -6.75 -6.36 6.62
C PRO A 361 -7.74 -6.13 5.47
N MET A 362 -7.35 -6.49 4.24
CA MET A 362 -8.21 -6.37 3.06
C MET A 362 -9.46 -7.26 3.16
N ILE A 363 -9.41 -8.36 3.91
CA ILE A 363 -10.58 -9.19 4.18
C ILE A 363 -11.55 -8.43 5.06
N THR A 364 -11.06 -7.88 6.18
CA THR A 364 -11.87 -7.10 7.11
C THR A 364 -12.44 -5.85 6.44
N ILE A 365 -11.61 -5.13 5.67
CA ILE A 365 -12.05 -3.95 4.91
C ILE A 365 -13.09 -4.35 3.85
N ALA A 366 -12.88 -5.43 3.08
CA ALA A 366 -13.88 -5.90 2.12
C ALA A 366 -15.20 -6.25 2.80
N ALA A 367 -15.13 -6.99 3.92
CA ALA A 367 -16.31 -7.38 4.68
C ALA A 367 -17.07 -6.16 5.21
N LEU A 368 -16.36 -5.22 5.85
CA LEU A 368 -16.96 -4.01 6.41
C LEU A 368 -17.53 -3.10 5.32
N ALA A 369 -16.76 -2.80 4.28
CA ALA A 369 -17.17 -1.88 3.22
C ALA A 369 -18.34 -2.44 2.40
N THR A 370 -18.39 -3.76 2.21
CA THR A 370 -19.54 -4.41 1.54
C THR A 370 -20.77 -4.48 2.45
N SER A 371 -20.56 -4.70 3.75
CA SER A 371 -21.66 -4.81 4.73
C SER A 371 -22.21 -3.46 5.19
N LEU A 372 -21.51 -2.37 4.90
CA LEU A 372 -21.89 -1.00 5.27
C LEU A 372 -21.96 -0.15 4.00
N PRO A 373 -23.02 -0.27 3.19
CA PRO A 373 -23.20 0.60 2.03
C PRO A 373 -23.22 2.09 2.44
N PRO A 374 -22.75 3.01 1.58
CA PRO A 374 -22.83 4.44 1.86
C PRO A 374 -24.24 4.89 2.30
N GLY A 375 -24.31 5.60 3.43
CA GLY A 375 -25.58 6.07 4.01
C GLY A 375 -26.34 5.04 4.86
N SER A 376 -25.85 3.80 5.00
CA SER A 376 -26.50 2.80 5.87
C SER A 376 -26.22 3.02 7.36
N VAL A 377 -25.15 3.74 7.67
CA VAL A 377 -24.69 4.08 9.03
C VAL A 377 -24.46 5.59 9.11
N PRO A 378 -24.38 6.18 10.31
CA PRO A 378 -24.19 7.62 10.51
C PRO A 378 -22.73 8.04 10.22
N LEU A 379 -22.20 7.67 9.06
CA LEU A 379 -20.89 8.06 8.55
C LEU A 379 -21.02 8.53 7.11
N SER A 380 -20.33 9.62 6.77
CA SER A 380 -20.15 9.99 5.37
C SER A 380 -19.26 8.97 4.65
N THR A 381 -19.40 8.87 3.33
CA THR A 381 -18.55 8.01 2.49
C THR A 381 -17.05 8.29 2.70
N LEU A 382 -16.68 9.56 2.89
CA LEU A 382 -15.30 9.97 3.17
C LEU A 382 -14.86 9.56 4.59
N GLN A 383 -15.72 9.69 5.59
CA GLN A 383 -15.42 9.22 6.95
C GLN A 383 -15.18 7.71 6.99
N MET A 384 -15.97 6.92 6.24
CA MET A 384 -15.77 5.48 6.10
C MET A 384 -14.43 5.16 5.42
N ALA A 385 -14.12 5.83 4.30
CA ALA A 385 -12.85 5.66 3.62
C ALA A 385 -11.66 6.01 4.54
N GLY A 386 -11.77 7.10 5.32
CA GLY A 386 -10.79 7.52 6.32
C GLY A 386 -10.59 6.47 7.42
N ALA A 387 -11.67 5.87 7.92
CA ALA A 387 -11.61 4.79 8.89
C ALA A 387 -10.87 3.57 8.32
N TYR A 388 -11.13 3.20 7.07
CA TYR A 388 -10.47 2.07 6.43
C TYR A 388 -8.98 2.33 6.17
N LEU A 389 -8.62 3.57 5.78
CA LEU A 389 -7.22 3.99 5.61
C LEU A 389 -6.47 3.97 6.94
N ALA A 390 -7.06 4.55 7.99
CA ALA A 390 -6.48 4.54 9.34
C ALA A 390 -6.36 3.11 9.90
N GLY A 391 -7.36 2.25 9.67
CA GLY A 391 -7.33 0.83 10.02
C GLY A 391 -6.22 0.06 9.29
N TYR A 392 -6.02 0.32 7.99
CA TYR A 392 -4.92 -0.29 7.23
C TYR A 392 -3.54 0.17 7.72
N MET A 393 -3.40 1.45 8.03
CA MET A 393 -2.18 2.02 8.60
C MET A 393 -1.88 1.42 9.98
N LEU A 394 -2.90 1.24 10.82
CA LEU A 394 -2.77 0.54 12.10
C LEU A 394 -2.33 -0.92 11.92
N TYR A 395 -2.94 -1.64 10.98
CA TYR A 395 -2.54 -3.00 10.59
C TYR A 395 -1.05 -3.07 10.23
N SER A 396 -0.59 -2.11 9.42
CA SER A 396 0.77 -2.10 8.88
C SER A 396 1.83 -2.13 9.97
N VAL A 397 1.49 -1.66 11.18
CA VAL A 397 2.34 -1.70 12.37
C VAL A 397 1.97 -2.81 13.34
N LEU A 398 0.70 -2.98 13.70
CA LEU A 398 0.30 -3.88 14.77
C LEU A 398 0.40 -5.36 14.39
N SER A 399 0.18 -5.69 13.12
CA SER A 399 0.23 -7.09 12.69
C SER A 399 1.68 -7.54 12.48
N PRO A 400 2.15 -8.59 13.18
CA PRO A 400 3.45 -9.19 12.89
C PRO A 400 3.48 -9.89 11.52
N PHE A 401 2.33 -10.05 10.88
CA PHE A 401 2.17 -10.64 9.55
C PHE A 401 2.11 -9.57 8.45
N SER A 402 2.20 -8.27 8.79
CA SER A 402 2.18 -7.22 7.78
C SER A 402 3.40 -7.31 6.88
N ALA A 403 3.23 -6.98 5.60
CA ALA A 403 4.35 -6.99 4.64
C ALA A 403 5.48 -6.06 5.11
N ALA A 404 5.14 -4.91 5.69
CA ALA A 404 6.10 -3.98 6.27
C ALA A 404 6.85 -4.57 7.47
N ALA A 405 6.16 -5.21 8.41
CA ALA A 405 6.79 -5.79 9.60
C ALA A 405 7.66 -7.01 9.28
N LEU A 406 7.18 -7.90 8.40
CA LEU A 406 7.94 -9.07 7.93
C LEU A 406 9.20 -8.65 7.16
N LEU A 407 9.05 -7.70 6.23
CA LEU A 407 10.16 -7.19 5.45
C LEU A 407 11.18 -6.49 6.34
N LEU A 408 10.73 -5.56 7.18
CA LEU A 408 11.62 -4.83 8.07
C LEU A 408 12.32 -5.75 9.05
N GLY A 409 11.61 -6.72 9.64
CA GLY A 409 12.21 -7.74 10.51
C GLY A 409 13.29 -8.55 9.81
N SER A 410 13.09 -8.92 8.54
CA SER A 410 14.10 -9.62 7.74
C SER A 410 15.33 -8.75 7.45
N LEU A 411 15.13 -7.45 7.16
CA LEU A 411 16.21 -6.53 6.86
C LEU A 411 17.05 -6.19 8.09
N THR A 412 16.40 -5.97 9.25
CA THR A 412 17.06 -5.59 10.51
C THR A 412 17.44 -6.79 11.38
N GLN A 413 17.12 -8.02 10.96
CA GLN A 413 17.36 -9.26 11.72
C GLN A 413 16.67 -9.23 13.10
N GLN A 414 15.46 -8.69 13.15
CA GLN A 414 14.61 -8.61 14.35
C GLN A 414 13.29 -9.33 14.13
N SER A 415 12.61 -9.72 15.20
CA SER A 415 11.28 -10.30 15.05
C SER A 415 10.27 -9.25 14.56
N PRO A 416 9.32 -9.61 13.68
CA PRO A 416 8.25 -8.72 13.21
C PRO A 416 7.45 -8.06 14.35
N VAL A 417 7.25 -8.79 15.44
CA VAL A 417 6.62 -8.30 16.69
C VAL A 417 7.44 -7.16 17.32
N THR A 418 8.77 -7.22 17.25
CA THR A 418 9.64 -6.19 17.80
C THR A 418 9.54 -4.91 16.98
N VAL A 419 9.77 -4.99 15.67
CA VAL A 419 9.79 -3.82 14.79
C VAL A 419 8.41 -3.16 14.62
N GLY A 420 7.33 -3.96 14.69
CA GLY A 420 5.95 -3.48 14.58
C GLY A 420 5.35 -3.10 15.93
N PRO A 421 4.54 -3.97 16.57
CA PRO A 421 3.74 -3.61 17.73
C PRO A 421 4.57 -3.18 18.95
N LYS A 422 5.71 -3.83 19.23
CA LYS A 422 6.51 -3.50 20.43
C LYS A 422 7.17 -2.13 20.35
N ASP A 423 7.88 -1.83 19.25
CA ASP A 423 8.63 -0.59 19.12
C ASP A 423 7.83 0.58 18.54
N ASN A 424 6.78 0.29 17.76
CA ASN A 424 6.01 1.29 17.01
C ASN A 424 4.49 1.26 17.29
N GLY A 425 3.98 0.35 18.12
CA GLY A 425 2.56 0.29 18.46
C GLY A 425 2.03 1.58 19.09
N GLY A 426 2.77 2.16 20.04
CA GLY A 426 2.38 3.45 20.65
C GLY A 426 2.31 4.59 19.63
N PHE A 427 3.27 4.66 18.70
CA PHE A 427 3.24 5.61 17.60
C PHE A 427 2.00 5.40 16.71
N ALA A 428 1.69 4.15 16.36
CA ALA A 428 0.55 3.82 15.51
C ALA A 428 -0.79 4.18 16.14
N PHE A 429 -0.97 3.91 17.45
CA PHE A 429 -2.19 4.30 18.16
C PHE A 429 -2.36 5.81 18.27
N LEU A 430 -1.28 6.55 18.53
CA LEU A 430 -1.33 8.02 18.54
C LEU A 430 -1.65 8.56 17.15
N TYR A 431 -1.08 7.97 16.10
CA TYR A 431 -1.36 8.38 14.73
C TYR A 431 -2.82 8.09 14.35
N VAL A 432 -3.33 6.91 14.70
CA VAL A 432 -4.75 6.59 14.51
C VAL A 432 -5.67 7.53 15.26
N ALA A 433 -5.37 7.85 16.52
CA ALA A 433 -6.17 8.78 17.31
C ALA A 433 -6.22 10.17 16.65
N LEU A 434 -5.07 10.64 16.14
CA LEU A 434 -4.99 11.88 15.37
C LEU A 434 -5.83 11.80 14.08
N CYS A 435 -5.73 10.69 13.33
CA CYS A 435 -6.53 10.49 12.12
C CYS A 435 -8.04 10.52 12.43
N ILE A 436 -8.49 9.82 13.47
CA ILE A 436 -9.90 9.81 13.89
C ILE A 436 -10.36 11.22 14.26
N GLY A 437 -9.55 11.97 15.03
CA GLY A 437 -9.87 13.36 15.38
C GLY A 437 -10.03 14.26 14.16
N ILE A 438 -9.12 14.15 13.17
CA ILE A 438 -9.20 14.91 11.92
C ILE A 438 -10.43 14.50 11.11
N ILE A 439 -10.69 13.19 10.98
CA ILE A 439 -11.86 12.68 10.26
C ILE A 439 -13.14 13.23 10.89
N LEU A 440 -13.26 13.26 12.21
CA LEU A 440 -14.45 13.75 12.92
C LEU A 440 -14.69 15.26 12.75
N ILE A 441 -13.62 16.06 12.67
CA ILE A 441 -13.71 17.52 12.67
C ILE A 441 -13.83 18.07 11.24
N CYS A 442 -13.15 17.44 10.28
CA CYS A 442 -12.98 17.99 8.94
C CYS A 442 -13.84 17.32 7.86
N PHE A 443 -14.42 16.14 8.12
CA PHE A 443 -15.14 15.32 7.15
C PHE A 443 -16.38 14.67 7.77
#